data_AF-A0A2B9EBF6-F1
#
_entry.id   AF-A0A2B9EBF6-F1
#
_cell.length_a   1.000
_cell.length_b   1.000
_cell.length_c   1.000
_cell.angle_alpha   90.00
_cell.angle_beta   90.00
_cell.angle_gamma   90.00
#
_symmetry.space_group_name_H-M   'P 1'
#
loop_
_entity.id
_entity.type
_entity.pdbx_description
1 polymer ?
#
loop_
_entity_poly.entity_id
_entity_poly.type
_entity_poly.pdbx_seq_one_letter_code
_entity_poly.pdbx_strand_id
1 'polypeptide(L)'
;MENINKLLESLHLEKNIKLEDIPNVDLYVDQVVQLFENTYADTTRTDDEKVLTKTMINNYAKGKLFIPIKNKKYSKEHMILISLIYQLKGALSINDIKSSLENINTPLINDDTFELNTLYKDYLSLTETNVESFKQDVNKRVTEVNEVSSLEDPTLERFLLLTSFVTMSNMYRRLAEKLVDDLKES
;
A
#
# COMPACT_ATOMS: atom_id res chain seq x y z
N MET A 1 -3.32 4.03 -28.61
CA MET A 1 -3.40 3.11 -27.45
C MET A 1 -4.83 3.04 -26.92
N GLU A 2 -5.70 2.28 -27.58
CA GLU A 2 -7.16 2.50 -27.54
C GLU A 2 -7.90 2.09 -26.25
N ASN A 3 -7.25 1.76 -25.13
CA ASN A 3 -7.98 1.75 -23.85
C ASN A 3 -7.14 1.80 -22.56
N ILE A 4 -6.22 2.76 -22.41
CA ILE A 4 -5.53 2.96 -21.12
C ILE A 4 -6.52 3.28 -19.99
N ASN A 5 -7.62 3.98 -20.29
CA ASN A 5 -8.66 4.31 -19.32
C ASN A 5 -9.38 3.07 -18.79
N LYS A 6 -9.74 2.10 -19.65
CA LYS A 6 -10.32 0.83 -19.18
C LYS A 6 -9.33 0.00 -18.36
N LEU A 7 -8.03 0.06 -18.70
CA LEU A 7 -7.01 -0.56 -17.85
C LEU A 7 -6.97 0.11 -16.48
N LEU A 8 -6.98 1.45 -16.41
CA LEU A 8 -7.01 2.21 -15.17
C LEU A 8 -8.24 1.87 -14.31
N GLU A 9 -9.42 1.77 -14.90
CA GLU A 9 -10.66 1.39 -14.19
C GLU A 9 -10.56 -0.02 -13.58
N SER A 10 -9.88 -0.96 -14.24
CA SER A 10 -9.70 -2.33 -13.73
C SER A 10 -8.69 -2.47 -12.59
N LEU A 11 -7.93 -1.43 -12.26
CA LEU A 11 -6.92 -1.49 -11.20
C LEU A 11 -7.51 -1.28 -9.80
N HIS A 12 -8.74 -0.75 -9.69
CA HIS A 12 -9.42 -0.51 -8.41
C HIS A 12 -8.58 0.27 -7.38
N LEU A 13 -7.81 1.27 -7.84
CA LEU A 13 -6.78 1.97 -7.06
C LEU A 13 -7.30 2.73 -5.84
N GLU A 14 -8.59 3.02 -5.82
CA GLU A 14 -9.25 3.75 -4.74
C GLU A 14 -9.69 2.85 -3.57
N LYS A 15 -9.56 1.52 -3.69
CA LYS A 15 -9.93 0.57 -2.63
C LYS A 15 -8.99 0.70 -1.43
N ASN A 16 -9.55 1.07 -0.28
CA ASN A 16 -8.86 1.14 1.01
C ASN A 16 -9.83 0.78 2.14
N ILE A 17 -9.31 0.26 3.26
CA ILE A 17 -10.10 0.10 4.50
C ILE A 17 -10.22 1.47 5.17
N LYS A 18 -11.43 2.04 5.21
CA LYS A 18 -11.62 3.33 5.88
C LYS A 18 -11.76 3.16 7.38
N LEU A 19 -11.61 4.26 8.14
CA LEU A 19 -11.73 4.23 9.60
C LEU A 19 -13.11 3.80 10.08
N GLU A 20 -14.14 4.09 9.29
CA GLU A 20 -15.53 3.69 9.48
C GLU A 20 -15.82 2.23 9.14
N ASP A 21 -15.00 1.60 8.29
CA ASP A 21 -15.12 0.19 7.93
C ASP A 21 -14.52 -0.74 8.99
N ILE A 22 -13.66 -0.20 9.87
CA ILE A 22 -13.04 -0.96 10.95
C ILE A 22 -14.05 -1.14 12.10
N PRO A 23 -14.39 -2.39 12.48
CA PRO A 23 -15.33 -2.64 13.57
C PRO A 23 -14.86 -2.06 14.91
N ASN A 24 -15.80 -1.60 15.74
CA ASN A 24 -15.54 -1.12 17.10
C ASN A 24 -15.24 -2.24 18.13
N VAL A 25 -15.07 -3.48 17.66
CA VAL A 25 -14.78 -4.65 18.49
C VAL A 25 -13.48 -5.28 18.03
N ASP A 26 -12.68 -5.78 18.98
CA ASP A 26 -11.45 -6.48 18.62
C ASP A 26 -11.76 -7.77 17.84
N LEU A 27 -10.98 -8.00 16.78
CA LEU A 27 -11.19 -9.08 15.83
C LEU A 27 -10.26 -10.27 16.09
N TYR A 28 -10.74 -11.48 15.85
CA TYR A 28 -9.86 -12.64 15.69
C TYR A 28 -9.17 -12.60 14.33
N VAL A 29 -7.98 -13.21 14.23
CA VAL A 29 -7.16 -13.18 13.01
C VAL A 29 -7.90 -13.59 11.72
N ASP A 30 -8.84 -14.54 11.79
CA ASP A 30 -9.61 -14.97 10.62
C ASP A 30 -10.60 -13.89 10.16
N GLN A 31 -11.12 -13.07 11.10
CA GLN A 31 -11.96 -11.90 10.78
C GLN A 31 -11.13 -10.75 10.20
N VAL A 32 -9.87 -10.59 10.65
CA VAL A 32 -8.93 -9.64 10.04
C VAL A 32 -8.65 -10.03 8.59
N VAL A 33 -8.37 -11.31 8.33
CA VAL A 33 -8.19 -11.82 6.96
C VAL A 33 -9.43 -11.53 6.12
N GLN A 34 -10.63 -11.84 6.64
CA GLN A 34 -11.88 -11.60 5.91
C GLN A 34 -12.11 -10.12 5.59
N LEU A 35 -11.80 -9.21 6.52
CA LEU A 35 -11.92 -7.77 6.30
C LEU A 35 -11.05 -7.33 5.13
N PHE A 36 -9.77 -7.75 5.11
CA PHE A 36 -8.84 -7.41 4.04
C PHE A 36 -9.25 -8.04 2.71
N GLU A 37 -9.67 -9.30 2.72
CA GLU A 37 -10.14 -10.01 1.52
C GLU A 37 -11.35 -9.28 0.89
N ASN A 38 -12.35 -8.92 1.70
CA ASN A 38 -13.54 -8.21 1.23
C ASN A 38 -13.23 -6.84 0.60
N THR A 39 -12.16 -6.18 1.06
CA THR A 39 -11.77 -4.86 0.56
C THR A 39 -10.88 -4.94 -0.67
N TYR A 40 -9.93 -5.88 -0.72
CA TYR A 40 -8.82 -5.88 -1.67
C TYR A 40 -8.83 -7.05 -2.66
N ALA A 41 -9.77 -8.01 -2.60
CA ALA A 41 -9.79 -9.14 -3.53
C ALA A 41 -9.73 -8.70 -5.01
N ASP A 42 -10.50 -7.68 -5.38
CA ASP A 42 -10.55 -7.13 -6.74
C ASP A 42 -9.26 -6.39 -7.16
N THR A 43 -8.33 -6.14 -6.23
CA THR A 43 -7.05 -5.46 -6.51
C THR A 43 -5.91 -6.43 -6.83
N THR A 44 -6.13 -7.73 -6.64
CA THR A 44 -5.13 -8.76 -6.91
C THR A 44 -4.92 -8.94 -8.41
N ARG A 45 -3.70 -9.31 -8.82
CA ARG A 45 -3.40 -9.49 -10.25
C ARG A 45 -4.03 -10.77 -10.80
N THR A 46 -4.16 -11.79 -9.96
CA THR A 46 -4.64 -13.11 -10.33
C THR A 46 -5.51 -13.67 -9.20
N ASP A 47 -6.51 -14.49 -9.55
CA ASP A 47 -7.46 -15.07 -8.58
C ASP A 47 -6.82 -15.98 -7.51
N ASP A 48 -5.59 -16.45 -7.73
CA ASP A 48 -4.82 -17.27 -6.80
C ASP A 48 -3.94 -16.45 -5.84
N GLU A 49 -3.75 -15.16 -6.11
CA GLU A 49 -3.02 -14.25 -5.25
C GLU A 49 -3.84 -13.95 -4.00
N LYS A 50 -3.24 -14.20 -2.83
CA LYS A 50 -3.90 -13.96 -1.54
C LYS A 50 -3.60 -12.56 -1.05
N VAL A 51 -4.65 -11.77 -0.78
CA VAL A 51 -4.53 -10.44 -0.17
C VAL A 51 -3.74 -10.51 1.14
N LEU A 52 -4.23 -11.30 2.09
CA LEU A 52 -3.64 -11.43 3.41
C LEU A 52 -3.91 -12.83 3.96
N THR A 53 -2.90 -13.44 4.59
CA THR A 53 -3.05 -14.75 5.21
C THR A 53 -2.84 -14.70 6.72
N LYS A 54 -3.43 -15.65 7.44
CA LYS A 54 -3.18 -15.87 8.87
C LYS A 54 -1.69 -16.00 9.19
N THR A 55 -0.93 -16.67 8.33
CA THR A 55 0.52 -16.82 8.46
C THR A 55 1.23 -15.48 8.33
N MET A 56 0.86 -14.64 7.36
CA MET A 56 1.43 -13.29 7.21
C MET A 56 1.18 -12.44 8.46
N ILE A 57 -0.07 -12.37 8.94
CA ILE A 57 -0.41 -11.58 10.15
C ILE A 57 0.35 -12.09 11.37
N ASN A 58 0.46 -13.41 11.54
CA ASN A 58 1.24 -14.00 12.62
C ASN A 58 2.73 -13.68 12.51
N ASN A 59 3.28 -13.62 11.29
CA ASN A 59 4.66 -13.23 11.07
C ASN A 59 4.89 -11.76 11.41
N TYR A 60 3.94 -10.87 11.11
CA TYR A 60 4.00 -9.46 11.52
C TYR A 60 4.00 -9.31 13.05
N ALA A 61 3.12 -10.05 13.75
CA ALA A 61 3.08 -10.07 15.20
C ALA A 61 4.40 -10.60 15.81
N LYS A 62 4.91 -11.73 15.30
CA LYS A 62 6.19 -12.32 15.75
C LYS A 62 7.38 -11.41 15.47
N GLY A 63 7.38 -10.73 14.32
CA GLY A 63 8.39 -9.75 13.93
C GLY A 63 8.30 -8.42 14.68
N LYS A 64 7.25 -8.22 15.48
CA LYS A 64 6.94 -6.98 16.21
C LYS A 64 6.78 -5.77 15.28
N LEU A 65 6.12 -5.96 14.14
CA LEU A 65 5.84 -4.86 13.20
C LEU A 65 4.73 -3.93 13.68
N PHE A 66 3.93 -4.37 14.65
CA PHE A 66 2.90 -3.59 15.30
C PHE A 66 2.90 -3.86 16.81
N ILE A 67 2.13 -3.06 17.55
CA ILE A 67 1.98 -3.16 19.01
C ILE A 67 1.54 -4.57 19.49
N PRO A 68 1.88 -5.01 20.72
CA PRO A 68 1.55 -6.36 21.17
C PRO A 68 0.04 -6.67 21.19
N ILE A 69 -0.34 -7.80 20.58
CA ILE A 69 -1.72 -8.31 20.62
C ILE A 69 -2.10 -8.81 22.02
N LYS A 70 -3.38 -8.65 22.39
CA LYS A 70 -3.94 -9.16 23.66
C LYS A 70 -4.97 -10.24 23.37
N ASN A 71 -4.91 -11.36 24.09
CA ASN A 71 -5.90 -12.45 24.03
C ASN A 71 -6.21 -12.98 22.61
N LYS A 72 -5.21 -12.99 21.71
CA LYS A 72 -5.35 -13.39 20.29
C LYS A 72 -6.35 -12.53 19.49
N LYS A 73 -6.59 -11.30 19.94
CA LYS A 73 -7.45 -10.34 19.28
C LYS A 73 -6.66 -9.12 18.80
N TYR A 74 -7.18 -8.50 17.76
CA TYR A 74 -6.60 -7.37 17.07
C TYR A 74 -7.56 -6.19 17.16
N SER A 75 -7.11 -5.12 17.78
CA SER A 75 -7.88 -3.88 17.95
C SER A 75 -7.89 -3.03 16.67
N LYS A 76 -8.59 -1.89 16.73
CA LYS A 76 -8.63 -0.90 15.65
C LYS A 76 -7.23 -0.39 15.26
N GLU A 77 -6.36 -0.15 16.24
CA GLU A 77 -4.98 0.27 16.03
C GLU A 77 -4.20 -0.80 15.25
N HIS A 78 -4.42 -2.07 15.55
CA HIS A 78 -3.81 -3.16 14.78
C HIS A 78 -4.33 -3.17 13.34
N MET A 79 -5.61 -2.88 13.10
CA MET A 79 -6.15 -2.84 11.73
C MET A 79 -5.46 -1.73 10.91
N ILE A 80 -5.31 -0.55 11.49
CA ILE A 80 -4.59 0.57 10.89
C ILE A 80 -3.16 0.17 10.53
N LEU A 81 -2.42 -0.40 11.49
CA LEU A 81 -1.02 -0.79 11.28
C LEU A 81 -0.90 -1.90 10.22
N ILE A 82 -1.80 -2.89 10.22
CA ILE A 82 -1.81 -3.96 9.20
C ILE A 82 -2.14 -3.39 7.82
N SER A 83 -3.03 -2.39 7.71
CA SER A 83 -3.31 -1.70 6.45
C SER A 83 -2.08 -0.98 5.91
N LEU A 84 -1.33 -0.29 6.78
CA LEU A 84 -0.07 0.35 6.40
C LEU A 84 0.98 -0.69 5.95
N ILE A 85 1.13 -1.80 6.69
CA ILE A 85 2.02 -2.90 6.29
C ILE A 85 1.62 -3.47 4.93
N TYR A 86 0.32 -3.68 4.69
CA TYR A 86 -0.20 -4.18 3.43
C TYR A 86 0.16 -3.26 2.25
N GLN A 87 0.11 -1.94 2.44
CA GLN A 87 0.51 -0.99 1.42
C GLN A 87 2.03 -0.98 1.20
N LEU A 88 2.82 -1.02 2.26
CA LEU A 88 4.27 -0.87 2.17
C LEU A 88 4.98 -2.14 1.66
N LYS A 89 4.45 -3.34 1.93
CA LYS A 89 5.07 -4.64 1.56
C LYS A 89 5.30 -4.83 0.06
N GLY A 90 4.57 -4.09 -0.78
CA GLY A 90 4.74 -4.15 -2.23
C GLY A 90 6.03 -3.48 -2.74
N ALA A 91 6.61 -2.56 -1.96
CA ALA A 91 7.78 -1.79 -2.36
C ALA A 91 8.98 -1.94 -1.40
N LEU A 92 8.73 -2.14 -0.10
CA LEU A 92 9.76 -2.12 0.93
C LEU A 92 10.02 -3.51 1.51
N SER A 93 11.24 -3.72 2.01
CA SER A 93 11.59 -4.94 2.73
C SER A 93 10.87 -4.99 4.08
N ILE A 94 10.70 -6.20 4.63
CA ILE A 94 10.05 -6.36 5.95
C ILE A 94 10.81 -5.63 7.08
N ASN A 95 12.13 -5.52 6.95
CA ASN A 95 12.97 -4.82 7.92
C ASN A 95 12.78 -3.30 7.82
N ASP A 96 12.69 -2.77 6.59
CA ASP A 96 12.44 -1.35 6.36
C ASP A 96 11.07 -0.95 6.90
N ILE A 97 10.04 -1.76 6.61
CA ILE A 97 8.69 -1.55 7.15
C ILE A 97 8.71 -1.55 8.67
N LYS A 98 9.40 -2.52 9.28
CA LYS A 98 9.51 -2.59 10.73
C LYS A 98 10.14 -1.32 11.30
N SER A 99 11.29 -0.90 10.78
CA SER A 99 11.98 0.31 11.24
C SER A 99 11.14 1.57 11.05
N SER A 100 10.45 1.72 9.91
CA SER A 100 9.55 2.87 9.69
C SER A 100 8.39 2.88 10.69
N LEU A 101 7.80 1.72 10.97
CA LEU A 101 6.68 1.62 11.91
C LEU A 101 7.10 1.75 13.38
N GLU A 102 8.39 1.60 13.73
CA GLU A 102 8.86 1.87 15.10
C GLU A 102 8.61 3.33 15.53
N ASN A 103 8.69 4.27 14.58
CA ASN A 103 8.33 5.69 14.80
C ASN A 103 6.83 5.92 15.08
N ILE A 104 5.97 4.92 14.80
CA ILE A 104 4.53 4.95 15.10
C ILE A 104 4.24 4.11 16.35
N ASN A 105 4.78 2.90 16.42
CA ASN A 105 4.55 1.95 17.50
C ASN A 105 5.05 2.47 18.85
N THR A 106 6.19 3.17 18.87
CA THR A 106 6.79 3.69 20.11
C THR A 106 5.93 4.77 20.78
N PRO A 107 5.55 5.87 20.11
CA PRO A 107 4.65 6.85 20.71
C PRO A 107 3.27 6.24 21.00
N LEU A 108 2.75 5.36 20.14
CA LEU A 108 1.45 4.71 20.38
C LEU A 108 1.40 3.90 21.69
N ILE A 109 2.54 3.38 22.17
CA ILE A 109 2.61 2.64 23.44
C ILE A 109 2.85 3.57 24.64
N ASN A 110 3.59 4.67 24.44
CA ASN A 110 4.16 5.47 25.53
C ASN A 110 3.56 6.88 25.67
N ASP A 111 2.80 7.33 24.68
CA ASP A 111 2.24 8.67 24.60
C ASP A 111 0.73 8.59 24.30
N ASP A 112 -0.08 8.83 25.34
CA ASP A 112 -1.53 8.85 25.26
C ASP A 112 -2.08 9.97 24.36
N THR A 113 -1.24 10.93 23.95
CA THR A 113 -1.61 12.02 23.04
C THR A 113 -1.36 11.70 21.56
N PHE A 114 -0.73 10.57 21.25
CA PHE A 114 -0.43 10.18 19.87
C PHE A 114 -1.72 9.84 19.09
N GLU A 115 -2.03 10.65 18.08
CA GLU A 115 -3.26 10.52 17.30
C GLU A 115 -3.12 9.61 16.06
N LEU A 116 -3.04 8.29 16.27
CA LEU A 116 -2.95 7.31 15.17
C LEU A 116 -4.09 7.44 14.15
N ASN A 117 -5.31 7.71 14.62
CA ASN A 117 -6.47 7.87 13.74
C ASN A 117 -6.32 9.08 12.82
N THR A 118 -5.75 10.19 13.31
CA THR A 118 -5.49 11.40 12.51
C THR A 118 -4.44 11.08 11.45
N LEU A 119 -3.32 10.47 11.83
CA LEU A 119 -2.28 10.03 10.89
C LEU A 119 -2.85 9.13 9.78
N TYR A 120 -3.69 8.15 10.14
CA TYR A 120 -4.26 7.24 9.17
C TYR A 120 -5.27 7.93 8.24
N LYS A 121 -6.06 8.88 8.77
CA LYS A 121 -6.96 9.70 7.96
C LYS A 121 -6.18 10.54 6.93
N ASP A 122 -5.08 11.14 7.35
CA ASP A 122 -4.21 11.92 6.46
C ASP A 122 -3.58 11.03 5.39
N TYR A 123 -3.14 9.83 5.75
CA TYR A 123 -2.69 8.82 4.79
C TYR A 123 -3.76 8.45 3.75
N LEU A 124 -5.02 8.26 4.16
CA LEU A 124 -6.12 7.96 3.23
C LEU A 124 -6.39 9.13 2.27
N SER A 125 -6.40 10.36 2.77
CA SER A 125 -6.56 11.58 1.96
C SER A 125 -5.43 11.75 0.94
N LEU A 126 -4.18 11.50 1.37
CA LEU A 126 -3.02 11.50 0.47
C LEU A 126 -3.12 10.39 -0.58
N THR A 127 -3.65 9.21 -0.21
CA THR A 127 -3.86 8.11 -1.14
C THR A 127 -4.86 8.48 -2.24
N GLU A 128 -5.98 9.11 -1.89
CA GLU A 128 -6.97 9.60 -2.87
C GLU A 128 -6.32 10.62 -3.83
N THR A 129 -5.58 11.58 -3.30
CA THR A 129 -4.85 12.58 -4.10
C THR A 129 -3.82 11.92 -5.03
N ASN A 130 -3.11 10.91 -4.55
CA ASN A 130 -2.12 10.16 -5.34
C ASN A 130 -2.78 9.38 -6.48
N VAL A 131 -3.97 8.81 -6.28
CA VAL A 131 -4.72 8.10 -7.34
C VAL A 131 -5.11 9.06 -8.45
N GLU A 132 -5.60 10.25 -8.13
CA GLU A 132 -5.92 11.27 -9.14
C GLU A 132 -4.68 11.72 -9.91
N SER A 133 -3.58 11.98 -9.19
CA SER A 133 -2.29 12.36 -9.79
C SER A 133 -1.73 11.26 -10.69
N PHE A 134 -1.85 10.00 -10.26
CA PHE A 134 -1.43 8.84 -11.04
C PHE A 134 -2.21 8.72 -12.36
N LYS A 135 -3.53 8.89 -12.34
CA LYS A 135 -4.36 8.86 -13.56
C LYS A 135 -3.91 9.93 -14.57
N GLN A 136 -3.48 11.11 -14.10
CA GLN A 136 -2.94 12.16 -14.95
C GLN A 136 -1.54 11.83 -15.49
N ASP A 137 -0.64 11.32 -14.64
CA ASP A 137 0.71 10.93 -15.08
C ASP A 137 0.67 9.78 -16.09
N VAL A 138 -0.22 8.80 -15.94
CA VAL A 138 -0.39 7.71 -16.92
C VAL A 138 -0.71 8.26 -18.30
N ASN A 139 -1.62 9.22 -18.42
CA ASN A 139 -1.94 9.86 -19.70
C ASN A 139 -0.73 10.63 -20.27
N LYS A 140 0.03 11.31 -19.39
CA LYS A 140 1.27 11.98 -19.78
C LYS A 140 2.30 11.00 -20.33
N ARG A 141 2.54 9.86 -19.67
CA ARG A 141 3.50 8.84 -20.12
C ARG A 141 3.08 8.21 -21.45
N VAL A 142 1.79 7.98 -21.65
CA VAL A 142 1.25 7.51 -22.94
C VAL A 142 1.62 8.48 -24.06
N THR A 143 1.43 9.79 -23.84
CA THR A 143 1.80 10.82 -24.82
C THR A 143 3.30 10.86 -25.08
N GLU A 144 4.13 10.89 -24.03
CA GLU A 144 5.60 10.94 -24.18
C GLU A 144 6.16 9.72 -24.92
N VAL A 145 5.60 8.53 -24.69
CA VAL A 145 6.01 7.32 -25.42
C VAL A 145 5.67 7.44 -26.91
N ASN A 146 4.48 7.97 -27.25
CA ASN A 146 4.11 8.20 -28.65
C ASN A 146 5.00 9.26 -29.32
N GLU A 147 5.46 10.26 -28.58
CA GLU A 147 6.31 11.33 -29.11
C GLU A 147 7.77 10.90 -29.31
N VAL A 148 8.30 10.06 -28.41
CA VAL A 148 9.69 9.61 -28.43
C VAL A 148 9.88 8.34 -29.28
N SER A 149 8.86 7.50 -29.40
CA SER A 149 8.93 6.28 -30.19
C SER A 149 9.11 6.60 -31.67
N SER A 150 10.24 6.18 -32.22
CA SER A 150 10.46 6.12 -33.67
C SER A 150 10.00 4.79 -34.28
N LEU A 151 9.37 3.94 -33.49
CA LEU A 151 8.97 2.59 -33.88
C LEU A 151 7.54 2.61 -34.42
N GLU A 152 7.32 1.98 -35.57
CA GLU A 152 5.98 1.80 -36.16
C GLU A 152 5.24 0.57 -35.60
N ASP A 153 5.88 -0.25 -34.76
CA ASP A 153 5.30 -1.47 -34.16
C ASP A 153 4.57 -1.14 -32.84
N PRO A 154 3.23 -1.27 -32.79
CA PRO A 154 2.44 -1.01 -31.58
C PRO A 154 2.79 -1.92 -30.40
N THR A 155 3.37 -3.09 -30.65
CA THR A 155 3.84 -4.02 -29.59
C THR A 155 5.04 -3.44 -28.86
N LEU A 156 5.97 -2.85 -29.61
CA LEU A 156 7.16 -2.24 -29.05
C LEU A 156 6.82 -0.93 -28.32
N GLU A 157 5.86 -0.14 -28.81
CA GLU A 157 5.34 1.02 -28.08
C GLU A 157 4.75 0.64 -26.71
N ARG A 158 3.97 -0.45 -26.66
CA ARG A 158 3.46 -0.97 -25.38
C ARG A 158 4.56 -1.43 -24.45
N PHE A 159 5.61 -2.04 -24.99
CA PHE A 159 6.78 -2.41 -24.21
C PHE A 159 7.50 -1.17 -23.65
N LEU A 160 7.67 -0.12 -24.44
CA LEU A 160 8.22 1.16 -23.98
C LEU A 160 7.39 1.75 -22.84
N LEU A 161 6.06 1.76 -22.98
CA LEU A 161 5.17 2.21 -21.91
C LEU A 161 5.31 1.38 -20.63
N LEU A 162 5.36 0.05 -20.75
CA LEU A 162 5.62 -0.84 -19.62
C LEU A 162 6.95 -0.49 -18.93
N THR A 163 8.03 -0.32 -19.70
CA THR A 163 9.34 0.00 -19.15
C THR A 163 9.37 1.38 -18.50
N SER A 164 8.62 2.36 -19.03
CA SER A 164 8.46 3.69 -18.44
C SER A 164 7.82 3.59 -17.04
N PHE A 165 6.71 2.85 -16.90
CA PHE A 165 6.06 2.65 -15.61
C PHE A 165 6.95 1.91 -14.60
N VAL A 166 7.63 0.84 -15.02
CA VAL A 166 8.56 0.11 -14.16
C VAL A 166 9.73 0.99 -13.73
N THR A 167 10.23 1.86 -14.61
CA THR A 167 11.30 2.80 -14.29
C THR A 167 10.86 3.81 -13.24
N MET A 168 9.69 4.43 -13.42
CA MET A 168 9.12 5.37 -12.44
C MET A 168 8.88 4.69 -11.09
N SER A 169 8.29 3.50 -11.08
CA SER A 169 8.08 2.71 -9.86
C SER A 169 9.39 2.46 -9.11
N ASN A 170 10.46 2.09 -9.82
CA ASN A 170 11.78 1.90 -9.21
C ASN A 170 12.40 3.20 -8.69
N MET A 171 12.18 4.34 -9.36
CA MET A 171 12.65 5.65 -8.87
C MET A 171 11.97 6.00 -7.55
N TYR A 172 10.64 5.87 -7.47
CA TYR A 172 9.90 6.09 -6.22
C TYR A 172 10.29 5.12 -5.12
N ARG A 173 10.46 3.84 -5.44
CA ARG A 173 10.92 2.84 -4.47
C ARG A 173 12.27 3.20 -3.88
N ARG A 174 13.26 3.56 -4.71
CA ARG A 174 14.60 3.95 -4.25
C ARG A 174 14.58 5.21 -3.39
N LEU A 175 13.71 6.17 -3.71
CA LEU A 175 13.52 7.37 -2.89
C LEU A 175 12.86 7.03 -1.55
N ALA A 176 11.86 6.15 -1.55
CA ALA A 176 11.22 5.67 -0.32
C ALA A 176 12.22 4.93 0.58
N GLU A 177 13.04 4.04 0.02
CA GLU A 177 14.13 3.37 0.75
C GLU A 177 15.09 4.38 1.41
N LYS A 178 15.42 5.48 0.71
CA LYS A 178 16.22 6.57 1.29
C LYS A 178 15.53 7.29 2.45
N LEU A 179 14.23 7.56 2.33
CA LEU A 179 13.45 8.13 3.43
C LEU A 179 13.40 7.19 4.64
N VAL A 180 13.37 5.87 4.41
CA VAL A 180 13.46 4.91 5.51
C VAL A 180 14.82 5.00 6.21
N ASP A 181 15.91 5.17 5.48
CA ASP A 181 17.24 5.38 6.06
C ASP A 181 17.25 6.65 6.93
N ASP A 182 16.72 7.77 6.43
CA ASP A 182 16.66 9.04 7.15
C ASP A 182 15.82 8.93 8.45
N LEU A 183 14.72 8.16 8.40
CA LEU A 183 13.86 7.90 9.56
C LEU A 183 14.50 6.98 10.62
N LYS A 184 15.53 6.20 10.27
CA LYS A 184 16.29 5.37 11.22
C LYS A 184 17.34 6.19 11.97
N GLU A 185 17.81 7.28 11.39
CA GLU A 185 18.83 8.16 11.97
C GLU A 185 18.26 9.26 12.88
N SER A 186 16.93 9.45 12.85
CA SER A 186 16.19 10.43 13.66
C SER A 186 15.77 9.88 15.02
#